data_AF-A0A356ZA27-F1
#
_entry.id   AF-A0A356ZA27-F1
#
_cell.length_a   1.000
_cell.length_b   1.000
_cell.length_c   1.000
_cell.angle_alpha   90.00
_cell.angle_beta   90.00
_cell.angle_gamma   90.00
#
_symmetry.space_group_name_H-M   'P 1'
#
loop_
_entity.id
_entity.type
_entity.pdbx_description
1 polymer ?
#
loop_
_entity_poly.entity_id
_entity_poly.type
_entity_poly.pdbx_seq_one_letter_code
_entity_poly.pdbx_strand_id
1 'polypeptide(L)' 'HNDAGCAVSNALIALNQGCRQVQGTINGYGERCGNADLCALIPNLELKMGRECLPPERLKHLTEVAHYV' A
#
# COMPACT_ATOMS: atom_id res chain seq x y z
N HIS A 1 3.07 1.54 -11.38
CA HIS A 1 1.98 0.79 -12.02
C HIS A 1 2.17 -0.70 -11.81
N ASN A 2 1.09 -1.47 -12.00
CA ASN A 2 1.03 -2.89 -11.67
C ASN A 2 0.94 -3.82 -12.88
N ASP A 3 1.37 -3.39 -14.08
CA ASP A 3 1.29 -4.17 -15.32
C ASP A 3 2.00 -5.54 -15.22
N ALA A 4 3.08 -5.62 -14.44
CA ALA A 4 3.81 -6.87 -14.18
C ALA A 4 3.39 -7.57 -12.86
N GLY A 5 2.36 -7.08 -12.17
CA GLY A 5 1.95 -7.60 -10.86
C GLY A 5 2.93 -7.31 -9.71
N CYS A 6 3.92 -6.43 -9.92
CA CYS A 6 5.00 -6.15 -8.96
C CYS A 6 4.89 -4.79 -8.26
N ALA A 7 3.77 -4.06 -8.36
CA ALA A 7 3.71 -2.69 -7.83
C ALA A 7 3.94 -2.63 -6.31
N VAL A 8 3.29 -3.54 -5.55
CA VAL A 8 3.42 -3.61 -4.09
C VAL A 8 4.82 -4.07 -3.69
N SER A 9 5.36 -5.13 -4.31
CA SER A 9 6.69 -5.64 -3.98
C SER A 9 7.79 -4.61 -4.26
N ASN A 10 7.73 -3.93 -5.41
CA ASN A 10 8.69 -2.88 -5.76
C ASN A 10 8.63 -1.71 -4.79
N ALA A 11 7.44 -1.31 -4.34
CA ALA A 11 7.27 -0.27 -3.34
C ALA A 11 7.87 -0.65 -1.97
N LEU A 12 7.64 -1.87 -1.48
CA LEU A 12 8.23 -2.36 -0.22
C LEU A 12 9.76 -2.42 -0.30
N ILE A 13 10.31 -2.91 -1.42
CA ILE A 13 11.76 -2.94 -1.66
C ILE A 13 12.32 -1.52 -1.69
N ALA A 14 11.69 -0.59 -2.41
CA ALA A 14 12.13 0.81 -2.48
C ALA A 14 12.19 1.46 -1.08
N LEU A 15 11.16 1.26 -0.25
CA LEU A 15 11.13 1.73 1.14
C LEU A 15 12.23 1.08 1.99
N ASN A 16 12.53 -0.21 1.76
CA ASN A 16 13.64 -0.90 2.42
C ASN A 16 15.01 -0.36 1.98
N GLN A 17 15.13 0.11 0.73
CA GLN A 17 16.34 0.74 0.18
C GLN A 17 16.44 2.24 0.50
N GLY A 18 15.59 2.77 1.38
CA GLY A 18 15.70 4.12 1.89
C GLY A 18 14.80 5.16 1.23
N CYS A 19 13.94 4.79 0.27
CA CYS A 19 12.85 5.67 -0.13
C CYS A 19 11.97 5.99 1.08
N ARG A 20 11.44 7.23 1.14
CA ARG A 20 10.63 7.71 2.27
C ARG A 20 9.16 7.90 1.94
N GLN A 21 8.78 7.78 0.66
CA GLN A 21 7.43 7.98 0.19
C GLN A 21 7.12 7.00 -0.94
N VAL A 22 5.89 6.48 -0.94
CA VAL A 22 5.30 5.71 -2.04
C VAL A 22 3.92 6.28 -2.31
N GLN A 23 3.52 6.33 -3.57
CA GLN A 23 2.16 6.68 -3.99
C GLN A 23 1.44 5.44 -4.49
N GLY A 24 0.15 5.35 -4.15
CA GLY A 24 -0.74 4.27 -4.49
C GLY A 24 -2.18 4.71 -4.35
N THR A 25 -3.10 3.79 -4.56
CA THR A 25 -4.54 4.01 -4.43
C THR A 25 -5.18 2.87 -3.64
N ILE A 26 -6.33 3.15 -3.02
CA ILE A 26 -7.17 2.10 -2.41
C ILE A 26 -7.57 1.11 -3.50
N ASN A 27 -7.48 -0.20 -3.21
CA ASN A 27 -7.72 -1.30 -4.14
C ASN A 27 -6.84 -1.28 -5.41
N GLY A 28 -5.77 -0.49 -5.42
CA GLY A 28 -4.88 -0.36 -6.56
C GLY A 28 -5.49 0.31 -7.79
N TYR A 29 -6.65 0.98 -7.68
CA TYR A 29 -7.30 1.65 -8.81
C TYR A 29 -6.38 2.61 -9.57
N GLY A 30 -6.47 2.60 -10.89
CA GLY A 30 -5.69 3.47 -11.77
C GLY A 30 -5.76 3.01 -13.21
N GLU A 31 -4.97 3.63 -14.08
CA GLU A 31 -4.91 3.25 -15.50
C GLU A 31 -4.40 1.82 -15.69
N ARG A 32 -5.00 1.09 -16.65
CA ARG A 32 -4.65 -0.30 -17.01
C ARG A 32 -4.75 -1.26 -15.82
N CYS A 33 -3.64 -1.88 -15.43
CA CYS A 33 -3.54 -2.77 -14.27
C CYS A 33 -3.46 -2.02 -12.93
N GLY A 34 -3.49 -0.68 -12.95
CA GLY A 34 -3.60 0.14 -11.76
C GLY A 34 -2.28 0.56 -11.12
N ASN A 35 -2.40 1.14 -9.94
CA ASN A 35 -1.31 1.61 -9.09
C ASN A 35 -0.89 0.54 -8.07
N ALA A 36 0.06 0.87 -7.19
CA ALA A 36 0.32 0.03 -6.03
C ALA A 36 -0.90 0.08 -5.09
N ASP A 37 -1.39 -1.10 -4.69
CA ASP A 37 -2.56 -1.21 -3.82
C ASP A 37 -2.22 -0.84 -2.37
N LEU A 38 -2.82 0.24 -1.87
CA LEU A 38 -2.66 0.70 -0.50
C LEU A 38 -3.28 -0.27 0.52
N CYS A 39 -4.31 -1.01 0.14
CA CYS A 39 -4.92 -2.03 1.00
C CYS A 39 -3.96 -3.19 1.26
N ALA A 40 -3.00 -3.42 0.37
CA ALA A 40 -1.91 -4.36 0.58
C ALA A 40 -0.67 -3.72 1.22
N LEU A 41 -0.29 -2.51 0.79
CA LEU A 41 0.93 -1.84 1.25
C LEU A 41 0.90 -1.48 2.74
N ILE A 42 -0.16 -0.80 3.19
CA ILE A 42 -0.26 -0.30 4.56
C ILE A 42 -0.10 -1.43 5.61
N PRO A 43 -0.83 -2.56 5.54
CA PRO A 43 -0.68 -3.62 6.53
C PRO A 43 0.66 -4.34 6.43
N ASN A 44 1.28 -4.44 5.25
CA ASN A 44 2.65 -4.96 5.15
C ASN A 44 3.65 -4.05 5.88
N LEU A 45 3.50 -2.73 5.73
CA LEU A 45 4.38 -1.78 6.40
C LEU A 45 4.21 -1.81 7.92
N GLU A 46 2.98 -1.76 8.42
CA GLU A 46 2.72 -1.73 9.86
C GLU A 46 2.94 -3.09 10.54
N LEU A 47 2.33 -4.16 10.00
CA LEU A 47 2.29 -5.46 10.68
C LEU A 47 3.52 -6.32 10.41
N LYS A 48 4.24 -6.10 9.31
CA LYS A 48 5.39 -6.94 8.92
C LYS A 48 6.72 -6.19 8.98
N MET A 49 6.72 -4.89 8.66
CA MET A 49 7.96 -4.11 8.63
C MET A 49 8.11 -3.16 9.83
N GLY A 50 7.12 -3.09 10.73
CA GLY A 50 7.15 -2.23 11.91
C GLY A 50 7.24 -0.73 11.59
N ARG A 51 6.69 -0.31 10.44
CA ARG A 51 6.70 1.08 9.96
C ARG A 51 5.32 1.68 10.13
N GLU A 52 5.19 2.65 11.03
CA GLU A 52 3.95 3.38 11.27
C GLU A 52 3.59 4.24 10.05
N CYS A 53 2.37 4.04 9.52
CA CYS A 53 1.87 4.73 8.33
C CYS A 53 0.59 5.53 8.63
N LEU A 54 -0.22 5.01 9.55
CA LEU A 54 -1.48 5.59 9.99
C LEU A 54 -1.41 5.93 11.48
N PRO A 55 -2.24 6.87 11.96
CA PRO A 55 -2.42 7.04 13.39
C PRO A 55 -2.86 5.72 14.06
N PRO A 56 -2.56 5.54 15.36
CA PRO A 56 -2.95 4.34 16.10
C PRO A 56 -4.44 4.02 15.93
N GLU A 57 -4.78 2.74 15.98
CA GLU A 57 -6.15 2.21 15.84
C GLU A 57 -6.82 2.44 14.47
N ARG A 58 -6.16 3.06 13.49
CA ARG A 58 -6.79 3.33 12.18
C ARG A 58 -6.73 2.15 11.21
N LEU A 59 -5.78 1.23 11.38
CA LEU A 59 -5.60 0.09 10.49
C LEU A 59 -6.87 -0.79 10.35
N LYS A 60 -7.67 -0.91 11.41
CA LYS A 60 -8.94 -1.69 11.40
C LYS A 60 -10.00 -1.16 10.44
N HIS A 61 -9.92 0.11 10.05
CA HIS A 61 -10.85 0.71 9.09
C HIS A 61 -10.47 0.43 7.63
N LEU A 62 -9.34 -0.22 7.36
CA LEU A 62 -8.87 -0.46 6.00
C LEU A 62 -9.87 -1.30 5.18
N THR A 63 -10.54 -2.27 5.82
CA THR A 63 -11.60 -3.07 5.19
C THR A 63 -12.81 -2.21 4.79
N GLU A 64 -13.23 -1.30 5.66
CA GLU A 64 -14.35 -0.39 5.40
C GLU A 64 -14.03 0.53 4.21
N VAL A 65 -12.82 1.11 4.21
CA VAL A 65 -12.35 1.97 3.12
C VAL A 65 -12.20 1.20 1.81
N ALA A 66 -11.70 -0.03 1.85
CA ALA A 66 -11.58 -0.90 0.68
C ALA A 66 -12.95 -1.24 0.06
N HIS A 67 -14.01 -1.39 0.86
CA HIS A 67 -15.35 -1.63 0.30
C HIS A 67 -16.04 -0.36 -0.20
N TYR A 68 -15.67 0.81 0.33
CA TYR A 68 -16.25 2.08 -0.08
C TYR A 68 -15.78 2.53 -1.47
N VAL A 69 -14.51 2.26 -1.81
CA VAL A 69 -13.88 2.66 -3.08
C VAL A 69 -14.07 1.57 -4.13
#